data_AF-A0A9D4N8E5-F1
#
_entry.id   AF-A0A9D4N8E5-F1
#
_cell.length_a   1.000
_cell.length_b   1.000
_cell.length_c   1.000
_cell.angle_alpha   90.00
_cell.angle_beta   90.00
_cell.angle_gamma   90.00
#
_symmetry.space_group_name_H-M   'P 1'
#
loop_
_entity.id
_entity.type
_entity.pdbx_description
1 polymer ?
#
loop_
_entity_poly.entity_id
_entity_poly.type
_entity_poly.pdbx_seq_one_letter_code
_entity_poly.pdbx_strand_id
1 'polypeptide(L)'
;MVARDGACAHHGMIAISDISDGETLFQIPRKMLLHPGTTDISDILEKEKDQIQGSSGWAPLLISLMYEYTSEQSPWRPYFNLVPDFTELDLPMFWNKEDRNSLLKGSGVN
;
A
#
# COMPACT_ATOMS: atom_id res chain seq x y z
N MET A 1 1.90 -19.41 -5.63
CA MET A 1 0.53 -19.06 -6.11
C MET A 1 -0.07 -18.03 -5.16
N VAL A 2 -0.78 -17.01 -5.67
CA VAL A 2 -1.56 -16.09 -4.82
C VAL A 2 -2.89 -16.76 -4.50
N ALA A 3 -3.23 -16.90 -3.23
CA ALA A 3 -4.46 -17.55 -2.78
C ALA A 3 -5.08 -16.81 -1.60
N ARG A 4 -6.41 -16.92 -1.46
CA ARG A 4 -7.13 -16.50 -0.25
C ARG A 4 -7.24 -17.65 0.75
N ASP A 5 -7.55 -18.84 0.26
CA ASP A 5 -7.63 -20.04 1.09
C ASP A 5 -6.23 -20.47 1.55
N GLY A 6 -6.07 -20.67 2.86
CA GLY A 6 -4.78 -21.01 3.48
C GLY A 6 -3.90 -19.81 3.83
N ALA A 7 -4.32 -18.57 3.54
CA ALA A 7 -3.66 -17.35 4.00
C ALA A 7 -4.17 -16.93 5.38
N CYS A 8 -3.30 -16.34 6.22
CA CYS A 8 -3.70 -15.84 7.54
C CYS A 8 -4.59 -14.59 7.47
N ALA A 9 -4.50 -13.80 6.39
CA ALA A 9 -5.30 -12.60 6.18
C ALA A 9 -5.40 -12.28 4.67
N HIS A 10 -6.62 -12.10 4.17
CA HIS A 10 -6.94 -11.78 2.77
C HIS A 10 -6.14 -12.59 1.73
N HIS A 11 -5.12 -12.01 1.10
CA HIS A 11 -4.30 -12.66 0.09
C HIS A 11 -2.94 -13.05 0.68
N GLY A 12 -2.51 -14.29 0.40
CA GLY A 12 -1.18 -14.79 0.73
C GLY A 12 -0.48 -15.42 -0.47
N MET A 13 0.82 -15.65 -0.35
CA MET A 13 1.59 -16.46 -1.30
C MET A 13 1.81 -17.85 -0.71
N ILE A 14 1.44 -18.87 -1.47
CA ILE A 14 1.61 -20.28 -1.11
C ILE A 14 2.65 -20.91 -2.02
N ALA A 15 3.56 -21.67 -1.42
CA ALA A 15 4.55 -22.48 -2.13
C ALA A 15 3.83 -23.59 -2.92
N ILE A 16 4.14 -23.73 -4.20
CA ILE A 16 3.59 -24.78 -5.08
C ILE A 16 4.51 -26.00 -5.20
N SER A 17 5.70 -25.88 -4.61
CA SER A 17 6.77 -26.88 -4.54
C SER A 17 7.67 -26.52 -3.36
N ASP A 18 8.56 -27.45 -2.98
CA ASP A 18 9.59 -27.16 -1.98
C ASP A 18 10.48 -26.00 -2.44
N ILE A 19 10.83 -25.11 -1.50
CA ILE A 19 11.66 -23.93 -1.73
C ILE A 19 12.99 -24.13 -1.00
N SER A 20 14.09 -23.96 -1.72
CA SER A 20 15.44 -24.09 -1.15
C SER A 20 15.89 -22.80 -0.44
N ASP A 21 16.84 -22.93 0.49
CA ASP A 21 17.45 -21.76 1.11
C ASP A 21 18.16 -20.89 0.08
N GLY A 22 17.95 -19.57 0.15
CA GLY A 22 18.45 -18.60 -0.83
C GLY A 22 17.73 -18.56 -2.18
N GLU A 23 16.67 -19.33 -2.39
CA GLU A 23 15.91 -19.33 -3.64
C GLU A 23 15.16 -18.01 -3.85
N THR A 24 15.23 -17.48 -5.08
CA THR A 24 14.51 -16.25 -5.44
C THR A 24 13.05 -16.55 -5.76
N LEU A 25 12.13 -16.01 -4.96
CA LEU A 25 10.69 -16.24 -5.12
C LEU A 25 10.07 -15.45 -6.28
N PHE A 26 10.47 -14.18 -6.43
CA PHE A 26 10.04 -13.30 -7.50
C PHE A 26 10.97 -12.08 -7.60
N GLN A 27 10.87 -11.36 -8.71
CA GLN A 27 11.56 -10.10 -8.93
C GLN A 27 10.58 -9.07 -9.50
N ILE A 28 10.64 -7.84 -8.98
CA ILE A 28 9.77 -6.74 -9.44
C ILE A 28 10.66 -5.72 -10.17
N PRO A 29 10.43 -5.48 -11.47
CA PRO A 29 11.11 -4.41 -12.19
C PRO A 29 10.81 -3.04 -11.55
N ARG A 30 11.83 -2.19 -11.38
CA ARG A 30 11.66 -0.86 -10.75
C ARG A 30 10.57 0.00 -11.39
N LYS A 31 10.40 -0.10 -12.71
CA LYS A 31 9.36 0.62 -13.47
C LYS A 31 7.92 0.23 -13.09
N MET A 32 7.72 -0.91 -12.43
CA MET A 32 6.39 -1.37 -11.99
C MET A 32 6.04 -0.88 -10.58
N LEU A 33 6.99 -0.27 -9.87
CA LEU A 33 6.72 0.32 -8.56
C LEU A 33 5.84 1.54 -8.77
N LEU A 34 4.75 1.67 -8.01
CA LEU A 34 3.95 2.89 -7.95
C LEU A 34 4.62 3.89 -7.01
N HIS A 35 5.15 4.98 -7.56
CA HIS A 35 5.75 6.07 -6.80
C HIS A 35 5.70 7.39 -7.59
N PRO A 36 6.08 8.55 -6.99
CA PRO A 36 5.99 9.85 -7.66
C PRO A 36 6.75 9.99 -8.99
N GLY A 37 7.71 9.10 -9.27
CA GLY A 37 8.51 9.14 -10.50
C GLY A 37 8.06 8.13 -11.56
N THR A 38 7.02 7.34 -11.29
CA THR A 38 6.46 6.36 -12.25
C THR A 38 5.00 6.60 -12.56
N THR A 39 4.25 7.28 -11.68
CA THR A 39 2.86 7.70 -11.96
C THR A 39 2.78 8.60 -13.20
N ASP A 40 1.64 8.58 -13.89
CA ASP A 40 1.40 9.39 -15.09
C ASP A 40 1.45 10.91 -14.83
N ILE A 41 1.32 11.33 -13.57
CA ILE A 41 1.46 12.74 -13.14
C ILE A 41 2.85 13.10 -12.62
N SER A 42 3.87 12.30 -12.90
CA SER A 42 5.23 12.51 -12.38
C SER A 42 5.78 13.90 -12.69
N ASP A 43 5.52 14.40 -13.90
CA ASP A 43 6.00 15.71 -14.35
C ASP A 43 5.37 16.86 -13.54
N ILE A 44 4.10 16.73 -13.16
CA ILE A 44 3.39 17.70 -12.32
C ILE A 44 3.94 17.64 -10.89
N LEU A 45 4.17 16.44 -10.35
CA LEU A 45 4.70 16.26 -9.00
C LEU A 45 6.12 16.81 -8.86
N GLU A 46 6.99 16.65 -9.87
CA GLU A 46 8.33 17.22 -9.82
C GLU A 46 8.30 18.75 -9.96
N LYS A 47 7.39 19.29 -10.80
CA LYS A 47 7.22 20.74 -10.95
C LYS A 47 6.74 21.42 -9.66
N GLU A 48 5.80 20.79 -8.94
CA GLU A 48 5.18 21.37 -7.75
C GLU A 48 5.84 20.90 -6.44
N LYS A 49 6.99 20.22 -6.53
CA LYS A 49 7.69 19.55 -5.42
C LYS A 49 7.88 20.42 -4.17
N ASP A 50 8.26 21.68 -4.36
CA ASP A 50 8.50 22.62 -3.25
C ASP A 50 7.21 23.02 -2.53
N GLN A 51 6.06 22.97 -3.22
CA GLN A 51 4.76 23.33 -2.65
C GLN A 51 4.08 22.12 -1.96
N ILE A 52 4.35 20.91 -2.46
CA ILE A 52 3.74 19.67 -1.94
C ILE A 52 4.57 19.00 -0.84
N GLN A 53 5.77 19.49 -0.54
CA GLN A 53 6.58 18.97 0.56
C GLN A 53 5.99 19.38 1.92
N GLY A 54 5.17 18.51 2.49
CA GLY A 54 4.75 18.57 3.90
C GLY A 54 5.81 18.02 4.85
N SER A 55 5.57 18.15 6.16
CA SER A 55 6.49 17.72 7.22
C SER A 55 6.83 16.22 7.21
N SER A 56 5.96 15.37 6.67
CA SER A 56 6.18 13.93 6.60
C SER A 56 6.96 13.48 5.36
N GLY A 57 6.94 14.28 4.28
CA GLY A 57 7.47 13.88 2.96
C GLY A 57 6.60 12.89 2.17
N TRP A 58 5.43 12.49 2.70
CA TRP A 58 4.56 11.49 2.04
C TRP A 58 3.59 12.07 1.01
N ALA A 59 3.38 13.38 1.04
CA ALA A 59 2.39 14.05 0.21
C ALA A 59 2.51 13.72 -1.29
N PRO A 60 3.70 13.74 -1.93
CA PRO A 60 3.82 13.34 -3.34
C PRO A 60 3.34 11.90 -3.61
N LEU A 61 3.65 10.96 -2.71
CA LEU A 61 3.23 9.57 -2.83
C LEU A 61 1.72 9.43 -2.66
N LEU A 62 1.13 10.12 -1.68
CA LEU A 62 -0.32 10.11 -1.46
C LEU A 62 -1.07 10.66 -2.68
N ILE A 63 -0.58 11.75 -3.28
CA ILE A 63 -1.17 12.33 -4.49
C ILE A 63 -1.04 11.34 -5.67
N SER A 64 0.11 10.68 -5.82
CA SER A 64 0.31 9.62 -6.83
C SER A 64 -0.72 8.50 -6.68
N LEU A 65 -0.92 8.01 -5.45
CA LEU A 65 -1.89 6.96 -5.14
C LEU A 65 -3.33 7.43 -5.45
N MET A 66 -3.71 8.63 -5.03
CA MET A 66 -5.04 9.19 -5.27
C MET A 66 -5.35 9.34 -6.76
N TYR A 67 -4.39 9.85 -7.53
CA TYR A 67 -4.53 10.01 -8.97
C TYR A 67 -4.71 8.66 -9.67
N GLU A 68 -3.78 7.73 -9.45
CA GLU A 68 -3.81 6.42 -10.12
C GLU A 68 -5.03 5.59 -9.72
N TYR A 69 -5.49 5.70 -8.47
CA TYR A 69 -6.69 5.00 -8.00
C TYR A 69 -7.97 5.47 -8.73
N THR A 70 -8.06 6.77 -9.01
CA THR A 70 -9.21 7.37 -9.69
C THR A 70 -9.15 7.27 -11.22
N SER A 71 -7.97 7.02 -11.79
CA SER A 71 -7.78 6.85 -13.24
C SER A 71 -8.14 5.44 -13.72
N GLU A 72 -9.21 5.28 -14.49
CA GLU A 72 -9.60 3.97 -15.06
C GLU A 72 -8.53 3.34 -15.95
N GLN A 73 -7.69 4.17 -16.58
CA GLN A 73 -6.61 3.74 -17.47
C GLN A 73 -5.29 3.49 -16.74
N SER A 74 -5.27 3.60 -15.40
CA SER A 74 -4.05 3.38 -14.62
C SER A 74 -3.43 2.01 -14.89
N PRO A 75 -2.12 1.93 -15.18
CA PRO A 75 -1.45 0.65 -15.34
C PRO A 75 -1.39 -0.15 -14.02
N TRP A 76 -1.64 0.49 -12.87
CA TRP A 76 -1.75 -0.16 -11.56
C TRP A 76 -3.18 -0.60 -11.21
N ARG A 77 -4.16 -0.48 -12.12
CA ARG A 77 -5.54 -0.95 -11.88
C ARG A 77 -5.60 -2.41 -11.41
N PRO A 78 -4.87 -3.38 -12.00
CA PRO A 78 -4.86 -4.76 -11.49
C PRO A 78 -4.28 -4.89 -10.09
N TYR A 79 -3.32 -4.03 -9.71
CA TYR A 79 -2.75 -3.99 -8.37
C TYR A 79 -3.77 -3.44 -7.36
N PHE A 80 -4.49 -2.36 -7.69
CA PHE A 80 -5.53 -1.81 -6.80
C PHE A 80 -6.69 -2.77 -6.57
N ASN A 81 -7.01 -3.64 -7.53
CA ASN A 81 -8.03 -4.69 -7.34
C ASN A 81 -7.63 -5.73 -6.27
N LEU A 82 -6.37 -5.78 -5.84
CA LEU A 82 -5.89 -6.64 -4.75
C LEU A 82 -5.86 -5.93 -3.40
N VAL A 83 -5.91 -4.60 -3.39
CA VAL A 83 -5.88 -3.80 -2.16
C VAL A 83 -7.21 -4.00 -1.42
N PRO A 84 -7.20 -4.27 -0.10
CA PRO A 84 -8.43 -4.39 0.68
C PRO A 84 -9.25 -3.11 0.62
N ASP A 85 -10.57 -3.24 0.79
CA ASP A 85 -11.43 -2.08 0.97
C ASP A 85 -11.01 -1.32 2.24
N PHE A 86 -11.12 0.02 2.24
CA PHE A 86 -10.77 0.84 3.39
C PHE A 86 -11.58 0.48 4.65
N THR A 87 -12.78 -0.08 4.49
CA THR A 87 -13.62 -0.58 5.58
C THR A 87 -13.09 -1.85 6.24
N GLU A 88 -12.16 -2.56 5.60
CA GLU A 88 -11.50 -3.76 6.13
C GLU A 88 -10.18 -3.44 6.87
N LEU A 89 -9.77 -2.17 6.91
CA LEU A 89 -8.53 -1.76 7.57
C LEU A 89 -8.69 -1.75 9.11
N ASP A 90 -8.16 -2.78 9.75
CA ASP A 90 -8.14 -2.91 11.22
C ASP A 90 -6.94 -2.18 11.85
N LEU A 91 -6.76 -0.90 11.52
CA LEU A 91 -5.75 -0.05 12.15
C LEU A 91 -6.33 0.66 13.37
N PRO A 92 -5.64 0.70 14.53
CA PRO A 92 -6.14 1.37 15.74
C PRO A 92 -6.55 2.84 15.54
N MET A 93 -5.98 3.53 14.56
CA MET A 93 -6.37 4.90 14.23
C MET A 93 -7.83 5.04 13.73
N PHE A 94 -8.42 3.95 13.24
CA PHE A 94 -9.82 3.87 12.79
C PHE A 94 -10.78 3.34 13.87
N TRP A 95 -10.28 2.86 15.01
CA TRP A 95 -11.11 2.35 16.09
C TRP A 95 -11.88 3.47 16.80
N ASN A 96 -12.98 3.13 17.48
CA ASN A 96 -13.61 4.04 18.43
C ASN A 96 -12.57 4.47 19.47
N LYS A 97 -12.52 5.77 19.75
CA LYS A 97 -11.58 6.38 20.68
C LYS A 97 -11.66 5.76 22.08
N GLU A 98 -12.85 5.37 22.52
CA GLU A 98 -13.07 4.73 23.82
C GLU A 98 -12.41 3.35 23.88
N ASP A 99 -12.65 2.51 22.86
CA ASP A 99 -12.06 1.18 22.74
C ASP A 99 -10.54 1.28 22.63
N ARG A 100 -10.03 2.19 21.80
CA ARG A 100 -8.59 2.42 21.66
C ARG A 100 -7.94 2.79 22.99
N ASN A 101 -8.53 3.75 23.72
CA ASN A 101 -8.00 4.20 25.00
C ASN A 101 -8.10 3.14 26.10
N SER A 102 -9.12 2.29 26.06
CA SER A 102 -9.32 1.23 27.06
C SER A 102 -8.41 0.03 26.79
N LEU A 103 -8.40 -0.47 25.56
CA LEU A 103 -7.71 -1.70 25.16
C LEU A 103 -6.21 -1.49 24.94
N LEU A 104 -5.79 -0.32 24.47
CA LEU A 104 -4.37 -0.03 24.17
C LEU A 104 -3.69 0.83 25.25
N LYS A 105 -4.33 1.01 26.41
CA LYS A 105 -3.77 1.79 27.51
C LYS A 105 -2.41 1.25 27.94
N GLY A 106 -1.41 2.11 27.98
CA GLY A 106 -0.05 1.74 28.40
C GLY A 106 0.80 1.05 27.33
N SER A 107 0.27 0.85 26.11
CA SER A 107 1.02 0.28 24.98
C SER A 107 1.89 1.30 24.24
N GLY A 108 1.67 2.61 24.45
CA GLY A 108 2.32 3.68 23.71
C GLY A 108 1.67 4.00 22.35
N VAL A 109 0.65 3.25 21.95
CA VAL A 109 -0.22 3.57 20.81
C VAL A 109 -1.30 4.55 21.29
N ASN A 110 -1.30 5.77 20.74
CA ASN A 110 -2.22 6.87 21.11
C ASN A 110 -3.23 7.19 20.00
#